data_AF-A0A9X1QYF8-F1
#
_entry.id   AF-A0A9X1QYF8-F1
#
_cell.length_a   1.000
_cell.length_b   1.000
_cell.length_c   1.000
_cell.angle_alpha   90.00
_cell.angle_beta   90.00
_cell.angle_gamma   90.00
#
_symmetry.space_group_name_H-M   'P 1'
#
loop_
_entity.id
_entity.type
_entity.pdbx_description
1 polymer ?
#
loop_
_entity_poly.entity_id
_entity_poly.type
_entity_poly.pdbx_seq_one_letter_code
_entity_poly.pdbx_strand_id
1 'polypeptide(L)'
;MENEEFAYLDGFLNQDSENSFDYLDLFEFVVKNKKIEMELTEFFVIENGFRESWNRNSGKLVGDAEFKNDVYRYIEKEIEKQTIKTYIPQNKVDECVDLILDYLSSIGQYYSDFSKS
;
A
#
# COMPACT_ATOMS: atom_id res chain seq x y z
N MET A 1 -22.13 18.53 12.16
CA MET A 1 -20.88 17.78 12.35
C MET A 1 -20.84 16.80 11.21
N GLU A 2 -20.21 17.20 10.12
CA GLU A 2 -19.92 16.32 9.00
C GLU A 2 -18.83 15.35 9.46
N ASN A 3 -19.02 14.06 9.21
CA ASN A 3 -18.08 13.01 9.56
C ASN A 3 -16.82 13.18 8.68
N GLU A 4 -15.80 13.85 9.22
CA GLU A 4 -14.47 13.99 8.61
C GLU A 4 -13.72 12.64 8.48
N GLU A 5 -14.30 11.57 9.04
CA GLU A 5 -13.68 10.24 9.16
C GLU A 5 -13.58 9.45 7.84
N PHE A 6 -14.12 9.99 6.73
CA PHE A 6 -14.10 9.34 5.42
C PHE A 6 -13.75 10.27 4.25
N ALA A 7 -13.42 11.54 4.51
CA ALA A 7 -13.09 12.51 3.46
C ALA A 7 -11.86 12.13 2.62
N TYR A 8 -10.97 11.29 3.19
CA TYR A 8 -9.82 10.74 2.48
C TYR A 8 -10.18 9.59 1.53
N LEU A 9 -11.35 8.96 1.65
CA LEU A 9 -11.77 7.90 0.71
C LEU A 9 -12.34 8.49 -0.59
N ASP A 10 -13.02 9.63 -0.51
CA ASP A 10 -13.76 10.21 -1.64
C ASP A 10 -12.84 10.77 -2.74
N GLY A 11 -11.66 11.26 -2.36
CA GLY A 11 -10.61 11.70 -3.29
C GLY A 11 -9.86 10.54 -3.97
N PHE A 12 -9.92 9.33 -3.40
CA PHE A 12 -9.18 8.15 -3.88
C PHE A 12 -9.99 7.30 -4.87
N LEU A 13 -11.32 7.28 -4.76
CA LEU A 13 -12.21 6.47 -5.62
C LEU A 13 -12.40 7.04 -7.04
N ASN A 14 -11.85 8.22 -7.34
CA ASN A 14 -12.15 8.97 -8.57
C ASN A 14 -10.97 9.10 -9.55
N GLN A 15 -9.97 8.22 -9.48
CA GLN A 15 -8.78 8.31 -10.34
C GLN A 15 -8.79 7.21 -11.42
N ASP A 16 -9.60 7.42 -12.46
CA ASP A 16 -9.62 6.60 -13.68
C ASP A 16 -8.49 7.02 -14.64
N SER A 17 -7.57 6.10 -14.96
CA SER A 17 -6.73 6.19 -16.17
C SER A 17 -6.37 4.80 -16.71
N GLU A 18 -6.47 4.60 -18.03
CA GLU A 18 -6.41 3.30 -18.76
C GLU A 18 -5.07 2.51 -18.66
N ASN A 19 -4.16 2.85 -17.75
CA ASN A 19 -2.98 2.04 -17.39
C ASN A 19 -2.80 1.87 -15.87
N SER A 20 -3.75 2.36 -15.05
CA SER A 20 -3.73 2.18 -13.61
C SER A 20 -4.21 0.76 -13.24
N PHE A 21 -3.58 0.15 -12.25
CA PHE A 21 -4.19 -1.00 -11.59
C PHE A 21 -5.36 -0.49 -10.75
N ASP A 22 -6.51 -1.18 -10.79
CA ASP A 22 -7.65 -0.81 -9.97
C ASP A 22 -7.29 -1.04 -8.49
N TYR A 23 -7.42 0.02 -7.69
CA TYR A 23 -7.19 -0.04 -6.26
C TYR A 23 -8.13 -1.02 -5.56
N LEU A 24 -9.38 -1.10 -6.03
CA LEU A 24 -10.37 -2.03 -5.52
C LEU A 24 -9.95 -3.46 -5.79
N ASP A 25 -9.43 -3.76 -6.98
CA ASP A 25 -8.92 -5.10 -7.32
C ASP A 25 -7.71 -5.49 -6.46
N LEU A 26 -6.78 -4.55 -6.23
CA LEU A 26 -5.65 -4.77 -5.31
C LEU A 26 -6.14 -5.06 -3.89
N PHE A 27 -7.05 -4.23 -3.38
CA PHE A 27 -7.62 -4.41 -2.04
C PHE A 27 -8.35 -5.75 -1.93
N GLU A 28 -9.20 -6.09 -2.90
CA GLU A 28 -9.89 -7.38 -2.95
C GLU A 28 -8.91 -8.54 -2.99
N PHE A 29 -7.82 -8.43 -3.76
CA PHE A 29 -6.80 -9.46 -3.83
C PHE A 29 -6.14 -9.69 -2.46
N VAL A 30 -5.72 -8.62 -1.78
CA VAL A 30 -5.08 -8.72 -0.46
C VAL A 30 -6.06 -9.28 0.58
N VAL A 31 -7.31 -8.82 0.59
CA VAL A 31 -8.33 -9.32 1.52
C VAL A 31 -8.66 -10.80 1.29
N LYS A 32 -8.70 -11.26 0.03
CA LYS A 32 -8.99 -12.66 -0.31
C LYS A 32 -7.83 -13.60 0.03
N ASN A 33 -6.58 -13.12 -0.01
CA ASN A 33 -5.39 -13.96 0.09
C ASN A 33 -4.61 -13.83 1.42
N LYS A 34 -4.94 -12.84 2.27
CA LYS A 34 -4.32 -12.71 3.60
C LYS A 34 -4.59 -13.92 4.49
N LYS A 35 -3.55 -14.38 5.17
CA LYS A 35 -3.59 -15.45 6.18
C LYS A 35 -3.60 -14.87 7.59
N ILE A 36 -3.02 -13.68 7.79
CA ILE A 36 -3.08 -12.95 9.06
C ILE A 36 -4.23 -11.95 9.02
N GLU A 37 -4.94 -11.83 10.14
CA GLU A 37 -5.96 -10.81 10.31
C GLU A 37 -5.33 -9.42 10.20
N MET A 38 -5.89 -8.61 9.31
CA MET A 38 -5.40 -7.27 9.00
C MET A 38 -6.59 -6.33 8.97
N GLU A 39 -6.52 -5.32 9.82
CA GLU A 39 -7.50 -4.24 9.87
C GLU A 39 -7.41 -3.39 8.61
N LEU A 40 -8.53 -2.79 8.23
CA LEU A 40 -8.59 -1.94 7.05
C LEU A 40 -7.60 -0.75 7.16
N THR A 41 -7.48 -0.16 8.35
CA THR A 41 -6.55 0.93 8.63
C THR A 41 -5.09 0.48 8.53
N GLU A 42 -4.76 -0.75 8.96
CA GLU A 42 -3.41 -1.30 8.82
C GLU A 42 -3.04 -1.46 7.34
N PHE A 43 -3.97 -2.00 6.54
CA PHE A 43 -3.79 -2.14 5.09
C PHE A 43 -3.51 -0.79 4.43
N PHE A 44 -4.32 0.23 4.70
CA PHE A 44 -4.15 1.57 4.12
C PHE A 44 -2.78 2.18 4.44
N VAL A 45 -2.31 2.03 5.68
CA VAL A 45 -1.01 2.56 6.10
C VAL A 45 0.13 1.84 5.39
N ILE A 46 0.05 0.51 5.28
CA ILE A 46 1.06 -0.30 4.58
C ILE A 46 1.09 0.04 3.09
N GLU A 47 -0.07 0.11 2.44
CA GLU A 47 -0.18 0.40 1.01
C GLU A 47 0.34 1.81 0.68
N ASN A 48 0.03 2.81 1.51
CA ASN A 48 0.59 4.15 1.32
C ASN A 48 2.12 4.16 1.42
N GLY A 49 2.69 3.46 2.41
CA GLY A 49 4.14 3.32 2.53
C GLY A 49 4.76 2.60 1.34
N PHE A 50 4.05 1.59 0.81
CA PHE A 50 4.48 0.85 -0.38
C PHE A 50 4.47 1.76 -1.61
N ARG A 51 3.38 2.49 -1.83
CA ARG A 51 3.22 3.44 -2.94
C ARG A 51 4.29 4.53 -2.91
N GLU A 52 4.61 5.08 -1.74
CA GLU A 52 5.71 6.05 -1.60
C GLU A 52 7.07 5.44 -1.93
N SER A 53 7.36 4.21 -1.46
CA SER A 53 8.59 3.50 -1.80
C SER A 53 8.69 3.23 -3.29
N TRP A 54 7.60 2.77 -3.89
CA TRP A 54 7.50 2.44 -5.31
C TRP A 54 7.76 3.68 -6.17
N ASN A 55 7.06 4.78 -5.91
CA ASN A 55 7.23 6.04 -6.64
C ASN A 55 8.65 6.60 -6.52
N ARG A 56 9.24 6.55 -5.31
CA ARG A 56 10.63 7.00 -5.08
C ARG A 56 11.66 6.17 -5.86
N ASN A 57 11.33 4.92 -6.11
CA ASN A 57 12.20 3.98 -6.81
C ASN A 57 11.76 3.68 -8.24
N SER A 58 10.85 4.47 -8.81
CA SER A 58 10.44 4.33 -10.21
C SER A 58 11.66 4.29 -11.14
N GLY A 59 11.67 3.32 -12.06
CA GLY A 59 12.76 3.08 -13.00
C GLY A 59 13.98 2.36 -12.41
N LYS A 60 13.93 1.89 -11.16
CA LYS A 60 14.98 1.10 -10.52
C LYS A 60 14.52 -0.34 -10.26
N LEU A 61 15.46 -1.27 -10.31
CA LEU A 61 15.25 -2.63 -9.82
C LEU A 61 15.32 -2.59 -8.29
N VAL A 62 14.20 -2.82 -7.62
CA VAL A 62 14.11 -2.88 -6.15
C VAL A 62 13.69 -4.29 -5.75
N GLY A 63 14.35 -4.85 -4.74
CA GLY A 63 14.01 -6.17 -4.21
C GLY A 63 12.89 -6.11 -3.17
N ASP A 64 12.18 -7.21 -2.98
CA ASP A 64 11.07 -7.35 -2.03
C ASP A 64 11.48 -6.93 -0.60
N ALA A 65 12.71 -7.31 -0.20
CA ALA A 65 13.27 -6.94 1.10
C ALA A 65 13.47 -5.42 1.25
N GLU A 66 13.77 -4.71 0.17
CA GLU A 66 13.90 -3.25 0.18
C GLU A 66 12.53 -2.58 0.32
N PHE A 67 11.50 -3.09 -0.37
CA PHE A 67 10.12 -2.61 -0.19
C PHE A 67 9.67 -2.77 1.26
N LYS A 68 9.83 -3.96 1.84
CA LYS A 68 9.49 -4.22 3.25
C LYS A 68 10.19 -3.24 4.18
N ASN A 69 11.50 -3.08 4.04
CA ASN A 69 12.28 -2.15 4.86
C ASN A 69 11.83 -0.69 4.71
N ASP A 70 11.50 -0.26 3.50
CA ASP A 70 11.02 1.09 3.24
C ASP A 70 9.64 1.34 3.86
N VAL A 71 8.74 0.35 3.76
CA VAL A 71 7.41 0.41 4.38
C VAL A 71 7.51 0.46 5.90
N TYR A 72 8.39 -0.32 6.53
CA TYR A 72 8.63 -0.20 7.97
C TYR A 72 9.09 1.19 8.38
N ARG A 73 10.07 1.73 7.67
CA ARG A 73 10.59 3.08 7.94
C ARG A 73 9.52 4.15 7.73
N TYR A 74 8.61 3.94 6.79
CA TYR A 74 7.46 4.82 6.61
C TYR A 74 6.54 4.78 7.85
N ILE A 75 6.13 3.58 8.27
CA ILE A 75 5.28 3.38 9.46
C ILE A 75 5.93 3.99 10.71
N GLU A 76 7.22 3.76 10.94
CA GLU A 76 7.95 4.33 12.07
C GLU A 76 7.88 5.87 12.08
N LYS A 77 8.09 6.51 10.93
CA LYS A 77 8.00 7.97 10.80
C LYS A 77 6.59 8.49 11.04
N GLU A 78 5.57 7.78 10.58
CA GLU A 78 4.18 8.19 10.80
C GLU A 78 3.77 8.02 12.28
N ILE A 79 4.32 7.01 12.99
CA ILE A 79 4.18 6.90 14.44
C ILE A 79 4.87 8.07 15.16
N GLU A 80 6.11 8.41 14.78
CA GLU A 80 6.86 9.53 15.35
C GLU A 80 6.15 10.88 15.15
N LYS A 81 5.53 11.08 13.98
CA LYS A 81 4.71 12.27 13.67
C LYS A 81 3.33 12.25 14.31
N GLN A 82 2.95 11.17 14.99
CA GLN A 82 1.62 10.95 15.59
C GLN A 82 0.46 10.96 14.57
N THR A 83 0.75 10.72 13.28
CA THR A 83 -0.27 10.60 12.22
C THR A 83 -0.95 9.24 12.26
N ILE A 84 -0.25 8.21 12.75
CA ILE A 84 -0.83 6.91 13.10
C ILE A 84 -0.56 6.61 14.58
N LYS A 85 -1.55 6.03 15.26
CA LYS A 85 -1.48 5.75 16.71
C LYS A 85 -1.16 4.29 17.04
N THR A 86 -1.19 3.42 16.03
CA THR A 86 -1.15 1.97 16.21
C THR A 86 0.11 1.40 15.60
N TYR A 87 0.85 0.65 16.40
CA TYR A 87 1.95 -0.18 15.92
C TYR A 87 1.41 -1.32 15.07
N ILE A 88 1.95 -1.49 13.87
CA ILE A 88 1.60 -2.59 12.96
C ILE A 88 2.70 -3.66 13.08
N PRO A 89 2.38 -4.90 13.48
CA PRO A 89 3.34 -5.99 13.58
C PRO A 89 4.07 -6.30 12.26
N GLN A 90 5.34 -6.67 12.39
CA GLN A 90 6.22 -6.98 11.25
C GLN A 90 5.61 -8.03 10.30
N ASN A 91 5.16 -9.15 10.84
CA ASN A 91 4.53 -10.21 10.03
C ASN A 91 3.33 -9.72 9.19
N LYS A 92 2.55 -8.73 9.65
CA LYS A 92 1.43 -8.16 8.87
C LYS A 92 1.92 -7.29 7.71
N VAL A 93 2.93 -6.46 7.97
CA VAL A 93 3.54 -5.60 6.95
C VAL A 93 4.19 -6.46 5.87
N ASP A 94 4.97 -7.46 6.26
CA ASP A 94 5.63 -8.37 5.33
C ASP A 94 4.62 -9.09 4.43
N GLU A 95 3.57 -9.68 5.02
CA GLU A 95 2.52 -10.37 4.25
C GLU A 95 1.78 -9.43 3.32
N CYS A 96 1.43 -8.22 3.77
CA CYS A 96 0.73 -7.26 2.93
C CYS A 96 1.58 -6.85 1.72
N VAL A 97 2.87 -6.56 1.95
CA VAL A 97 3.80 -6.18 0.87
C VAL A 97 3.97 -7.32 -0.12
N ASP A 98 4.10 -8.56 0.37
CA ASP A 98 4.18 -9.75 -0.50
C ASP A 98 2.92 -9.89 -1.37
N LEU A 99 1.73 -9.73 -0.79
CA LEU A 99 0.48 -9.81 -1.54
C LEU A 99 0.31 -8.69 -2.57
N ILE A 100 0.78 -7.47 -2.26
CA ILE A 100 0.77 -6.36 -3.23
C ILE A 100 1.73 -6.67 -4.39
N LEU A 101 2.95 -7.13 -4.11
CA LEU A 101 3.93 -7.49 -5.14
C LEU A 101 3.44 -8.68 -5.99
N ASP A 102 2.81 -9.68 -5.37
CA ASP A 102 2.19 -10.83 -6.06
C ASP A 102 1.06 -10.38 -6.99
N TYR A 103 0.19 -9.47 -6.53
CA TYR A 103 -0.87 -8.91 -7.36
C TYR A 103 -0.29 -8.18 -8.58
N LEU A 104 0.65 -7.25 -8.36
CA LEU A 104 1.29 -6.49 -9.44
C LEU A 104 2.02 -7.41 -10.43
N SER A 105 2.65 -8.48 -9.92
CA SER A 105 3.27 -9.52 -10.76
C SER A 105 2.24 -10.27 -11.59
N SER A 106 1.08 -10.61 -11.01
CA SER A 106 0.02 -11.36 -11.69
C SER A 106 -0.59 -10.61 -12.87
N ILE A 107 -0.66 -9.28 -12.79
CA ILE A 107 -1.18 -8.40 -13.85
C ILE A 107 -0.08 -7.88 -14.79
N GLY A 108 1.18 -8.32 -14.61
CA GLY A 108 2.31 -7.89 -15.44
C GLY A 108 2.73 -6.44 -15.23
N GLN A 109 2.34 -5.83 -14.10
CA GLN A 109 2.69 -4.47 -13.70
C GLN A 109 3.85 -4.41 -12.69
N TYR A 110 4.50 -5.54 -12.40
CA TYR A 110 5.81 -5.51 -11.77
C TYR A 110 6.74 -4.67 -12.68
N TYR A 111 7.30 -3.57 -12.16
CA TYR A 111 8.04 -2.53 -12.90
C TYR A 111 7.23 -1.40 -13.59
N SER A 112 5.90 -1.31 -13.43
CA SER A 112 5.12 -0.13 -13.88
C SER A 112 5.32 1.06 -12.92
N ASP A 113 5.10 2.30 -13.35
CA ASP A 113 5.27 3.49 -12.50
C ASP A 113 3.92 3.94 -11.93
N PHE A 114 3.74 3.88 -10.60
CA PHE A 114 2.50 4.34 -9.93
C PHE A 114 2.26 5.85 -10.14
N SER A 115 3.29 6.65 -10.44
CA SER A 115 3.15 8.10 -10.66
C SER A 115 2.54 8.48 -12.01
N LYS A 116 2.37 7.50 -12.91
CA LYS A 116 1.69 7.66 -14.20
C LYS A 116 0.25 7.10 -14.19
N SER A 117 -0.21 6.63 -13.04
CA SER A 117 -1.57 6.11 -12.81
C SER A 117 -2.49 7.19 -12.25
#